data_AF-A0A256GZ20-F1
#
_entry.id   AF-A0A256GZ20-F1
#
_cell.length_a   1.000
_cell.length_b   1.000
_cell.length_c   1.000
_cell.angle_alpha   90.00
_cell.angle_beta   90.00
_cell.angle_gamma   90.00
#
_symmetry.space_group_name_H-M   'P 1'
#
loop_
_entity.id
_entity.type
_entity.pdbx_description
1 polymer ?
#
loop_
_entity_poly.entity_id
_entity_poly.type
_entity_poly.pdbx_seq_one_letter_code
_entity_poly.pdbx_strand_id
1 'polypeptide(L)'
;MNQATLAWAAFRNMLRAAARDPLWALASLLSAPFRFGRTIFQVGVFYFLVVFVFAFILEYGMRSLNIARGDMLWYVGNTAFTAFILLFLFRLITNPLINHFGDPDGETHGSARFATDKETAALTRADSGLLIGRDPKSAKLLRYEGPSHLLTMAPTRTGKGVGTIIPNLLIADRSVICIDPKGENASVTSRARQQFGPVHVLDPFGVTGQPSAAFNPLEELDPTSLDVAEDASSLADALVFDEPGMRSDAHWNEEAKALIAGLILHIVAHEPRDRRNLATLRDYLTLPPEAFAALLKDMRASTASAGLIARAANRHLGKSDREGAGVLSAAQRHTHFLDSPRMAAVLGRSDFRFADLKRRNISVFLVLPPIGLPLIPAGCACSSAKA
;
A
#
# COMPACT_ATOMS: atom_id res chain seq x y z
N MET A 1 -15.33 28.08 9.08
CA MET A 1 -15.30 28.75 7.75
C MET A 1 -15.98 30.11 7.86
N ASN A 2 -15.50 31.14 7.17
CA ASN A 2 -16.17 32.45 7.15
C ASN A 2 -17.51 32.35 6.40
N GLN A 3 -18.54 33.07 6.86
CA GLN A 3 -19.88 33.07 6.28
C GLN A 3 -19.88 33.44 4.79
N ALA A 4 -19.00 34.36 4.38
CA ALA A 4 -18.81 34.69 2.96
C ALA A 4 -18.32 33.49 2.12
N THR A 5 -17.45 32.65 2.69
CA THR A 5 -16.95 31.43 2.02
C THR A 5 -18.04 30.38 1.87
N LEU A 6 -18.87 30.20 2.90
CA LEU A 6 -20.03 29.29 2.86
C LEU A 6 -21.09 29.78 1.88
N ALA A 7 -21.40 31.07 1.88
CA ALA A 7 -22.34 31.68 0.95
C ALA A 7 -21.86 31.53 -0.51
N TRP A 8 -20.57 31.74 -0.78
CA TRP A 8 -19.99 31.54 -2.10
C TRP A 8 -20.04 30.08 -2.57
N ALA A 9 -19.71 29.14 -1.69
CA ALA A 9 -19.81 27.72 -1.98
C ALA A 9 -21.25 27.30 -2.31
N ALA A 10 -22.21 27.73 -1.49
CA ALA A 10 -23.64 27.48 -1.68
C ALA A 10 -24.15 28.10 -3.00
N PHE A 11 -23.74 29.33 -3.31
CA PHE A 11 -24.08 29.99 -4.57
C PHE A 11 -23.58 29.22 -5.80
N ARG A 12 -22.32 28.77 -5.78
CA ARG A 12 -21.75 27.96 -6.86
C ARG A 12 -22.48 26.61 -7.01
N ASN A 13 -22.90 26.00 -5.91
CA ASN A 13 -23.67 24.76 -5.93
C ASN A 13 -25.07 24.98 -6.52
N MET A 14 -25.74 26.07 -6.15
CA MET A 14 -27.02 26.46 -6.75
C MET A 14 -26.90 26.63 -8.28
N LEU A 15 -25.86 27.30 -8.76
CA LEU A 15 -25.62 27.46 -10.20
C LEU A 15 -25.37 26.12 -10.91
N ARG A 16 -24.64 25.19 -10.29
CA ARG A 16 -24.43 23.84 -10.83
C ARG A 16 -25.73 23.03 -10.87
N ALA A 17 -26.56 23.13 -9.84
CA ALA A 17 -27.87 22.48 -9.80
C ALA A 17 -28.77 23.01 -10.92
N ALA A 18 -28.80 24.33 -11.10
CA ALA A 18 -29.54 24.97 -12.20
C ALA A 18 -29.01 24.57 -13.59
N ALA A 19 -27.70 24.36 -13.74
CA ALA A 19 -27.10 23.90 -14.99
C ALA A 19 -27.40 22.41 -15.29
N ARG A 20 -27.62 21.58 -14.26
CA ARG A 20 -28.00 20.16 -14.42
C ARG A 20 -29.46 20.00 -14.79
N ASP A 21 -30.34 20.86 -14.27
CA ASP A 21 -31.78 20.83 -14.56
C ASP A 21 -32.31 22.24 -14.87
N PRO A 22 -32.23 22.66 -16.15
CA PRO A 22 -32.69 23.98 -16.56
C PRO A 22 -34.22 24.14 -16.50
N LEU A 23 -34.98 23.05 -16.58
CA LEU A 23 -36.45 23.08 -16.50
C LEU A 23 -36.91 23.31 -15.07
N TRP A 24 -36.30 22.62 -14.09
CA TRP A 24 -36.51 22.89 -12.68
C TRP A 24 -36.12 24.32 -12.31
N ALA A 25 -35.00 24.83 -12.83
CA ALA A 25 -34.56 26.20 -12.57
C ALA A 25 -35.58 27.23 -13.09
N LEU A 26 -36.06 27.05 -14.33
CA LEU A 26 -37.07 27.92 -14.93
C LEU A 26 -38.40 27.86 -14.17
N ALA A 27 -38.87 26.66 -13.83
CA ALA A 27 -40.10 26.46 -13.07
C ALA A 27 -40.00 27.05 -11.64
N SER A 28 -38.84 26.96 -11.01
CA SER A 28 -38.58 27.53 -9.69
C SER A 28 -38.56 29.05 -9.74
N LEU A 29 -37.99 29.65 -10.79
CA LEU A 29 -37.99 31.09 -11.00
C LEU A 29 -39.41 31.64 -11.26
N LEU A 30 -40.19 30.95 -12.10
CA LEU A 30 -41.57 31.34 -12.43
C LEU A 30 -42.53 31.17 -11.24
N SER A 31 -42.31 30.16 -10.39
CA SER A 31 -43.13 29.93 -9.19
C SER A 31 -42.66 30.72 -7.96
N ALA A 32 -41.49 31.39 -8.03
CA ALA A 32 -40.91 32.13 -6.90
C ALA A 32 -41.83 33.21 -6.31
N PRO A 33 -42.55 34.04 -7.10
CA PRO A 33 -43.45 35.06 -6.56
C PRO A 33 -44.59 34.45 -5.73
N PHE A 34 -45.09 33.29 -6.14
CA PHE A 34 -46.22 32.60 -5.50
C PHE A 34 -45.78 31.75 -4.29
N ARG A 35 -44.60 31.13 -4.37
CA ARG A 35 -44.06 30.28 -3.29
C ARG A 35 -43.41 31.07 -2.17
N PHE A 36 -42.64 32.10 -2.52
CA PHE A 36 -41.81 32.83 -1.56
C PHE A 36 -42.33 34.23 -1.26
N GLY A 37 -43.39 34.71 -1.93
CA GLY A 37 -43.95 36.04 -1.68
C GLY A 37 -44.32 36.28 -0.21
N ARG A 38 -44.94 35.30 0.45
CA ARG A 38 -45.25 35.37 1.89
C ARG A 38 -44.00 35.41 2.76
N THR A 39 -42.99 34.58 2.45
CA THR A 39 -41.74 34.51 3.22
C THR A 39 -40.90 35.76 3.04
N ILE A 40 -40.75 36.26 1.81
CA ILE A 40 -40.05 37.52 1.51
C ILE A 40 -40.73 38.69 2.21
N PHE A 41 -42.06 38.74 2.21
CA PHE A 41 -42.81 39.76 2.93
C PHE A 41 -42.60 39.67 4.45
N GLN A 42 -42.72 38.48 5.05
CA GLN A 42 -42.49 38.27 6.48
C GLN A 42 -41.06 38.63 6.91
N VAL A 43 -40.08 38.21 6.12
CA VAL A 43 -38.66 38.50 6.35
C VAL A 43 -38.37 39.99 6.18
N GLY A 44 -38.98 40.63 5.19
CA GLY A 44 -38.87 42.08 4.96
C GLY A 44 -39.50 42.89 6.11
N VAL A 45 -40.68 42.49 6.59
CA VAL A 45 -41.34 43.11 7.76
C VAL A 45 -40.49 42.92 9.02
N PHE A 46 -39.95 41.72 9.24
CA PHE A 46 -39.07 41.44 10.36
C PHE A 46 -37.79 42.29 10.31
N TYR A 47 -37.14 42.37 9.15
CA TYR A 47 -35.97 43.22 8.95
C TYR A 47 -36.31 44.69 9.20
N PHE A 48 -37.42 45.19 8.66
CA PHE A 48 -37.88 46.56 8.89
C PHE A 48 -38.11 46.84 10.37
N LEU A 49 -38.77 45.93 11.09
CA LEU A 49 -39.04 46.07 12.52
C LEU A 49 -37.75 46.10 13.34
N VAL A 50 -36.79 45.22 13.03
CA VAL A 50 -35.47 45.22 13.68
C VAL A 50 -34.74 46.54 13.41
N VAL A 51 -34.67 46.97 12.15
CA VAL A 51 -34.04 48.25 11.77
C VAL A 51 -34.72 49.42 12.49
N PHE A 52 -36.05 49.45 12.51
CA PHE A 52 -36.84 50.51 13.15
C PHE A 52 -36.59 50.57 14.66
N VAL A 53 -36.65 49.43 15.36
CA VAL A 53 -36.42 49.36 16.81
C VAL A 53 -35.00 49.80 17.15
N PHE A 54 -33.99 49.30 16.45
CA PHE A 54 -32.61 49.69 16.73
C PHE A 54 -32.31 51.14 16.33
N ALA A 55 -32.90 51.66 15.25
CA ALA A 55 -32.81 53.07 14.89
C ALA A 55 -33.41 53.95 15.98
N PHE A 56 -34.58 53.55 16.50
CA PHE A 56 -35.24 54.25 17.60
C PHE A 56 -34.43 54.22 18.89
N ILE A 57 -33.86 53.06 19.25
CA ILE A 57 -32.97 52.93 20.42
C ILE A 57 -31.71 53.80 20.26
N LEU A 58 -31.09 53.80 19.07
CA LEU A 58 -29.91 54.60 18.79
C LEU A 58 -30.23 56.10 18.89
N GLU A 59 -31.33 56.55 18.28
CA GLU A 59 -31.75 57.95 18.33
C GLU A 59 -32.13 58.39 19.75
N TYR A 60 -32.89 57.56 20.47
CA TYR A 60 -33.24 57.83 21.86
C TYR A 60 -32.01 57.86 22.77
N GLY A 61 -31.10 56.90 22.62
CA GLY A 61 -29.84 56.83 23.38
C GLY A 61 -28.95 58.05 23.13
N MET A 62 -28.79 58.45 21.86
CA MET A 62 -28.04 59.66 21.51
C MET A 62 -28.65 60.92 22.13
N ARG A 63 -29.99 61.04 22.13
CA ARG A 63 -30.69 62.16 22.77
C ARG A 63 -30.53 62.16 24.30
N SER A 64 -30.63 60.99 24.95
CA SER A 64 -30.46 60.89 26.42
C SER A 64 -29.05 61.24 26.90
N LEU A 65 -28.05 61.08 26.03
CA LEU A 65 -26.65 61.41 26.30
C LEU A 65 -26.27 62.82 25.79
N ASN A 66 -27.25 63.61 25.33
CA ASN A 66 -27.08 64.96 24.80
C ASN A 66 -26.08 65.06 23.62
N ILE A 67 -25.95 63.99 22.83
CA ILE A 67 -25.08 63.91 21.66
C ILE A 67 -25.77 64.63 20.50
N ALA A 68 -25.18 65.73 20.03
CA ALA A 68 -25.74 66.54 18.96
C ALA A 68 -25.42 65.96 17.57
N ARG A 69 -26.29 66.26 16.59
CA ARG A 69 -25.98 65.99 15.17
C ARG A 69 -24.74 66.81 14.78
N GLY A 70 -23.66 66.13 14.41
CA GLY A 70 -22.38 66.76 14.09
C GLY A 70 -21.24 66.34 15.03
N ASP A 71 -21.55 65.76 16.19
CA ASP A 71 -20.54 65.22 17.10
C ASP A 71 -19.88 63.97 16.51
N MET A 72 -18.59 63.75 16.85
CA MET A 72 -17.86 62.56 16.43
C MET A 72 -18.59 61.27 16.84
N LEU A 73 -19.17 61.23 18.04
CA LEU A 73 -19.94 60.09 18.54
C LEU A 73 -21.21 59.81 17.72
N TRP A 74 -21.82 60.84 17.14
CA TRP A 74 -22.98 60.69 16.27
C TRP A 74 -22.60 59.96 14.96
N TYR A 75 -21.50 60.37 14.33
CA TYR A 75 -21.00 59.71 13.11
C TYR A 75 -20.55 58.26 13.37
N VAL A 76 -19.86 58.01 14.48
CA VAL A 76 -19.43 56.66 14.87
C VAL A 76 -20.63 55.76 15.12
N GLY A 77 -21.62 56.23 15.89
CA GLY A 77 -22.85 55.49 16.18
C GLY A 77 -23.64 55.13 14.92
N ASN A 78 -23.85 56.09 14.02
CA ASN A 78 -24.59 55.86 12.79
C ASN A 78 -23.84 54.97 11.79
N THR A 79 -22.50 55.07 11.74
CA THR A 79 -21.67 54.19 10.90
C THR A 79 -21.69 52.75 11.41
N ALA A 80 -21.56 52.54 12.73
CA ALA A 80 -21.64 51.22 13.35
C ALA A 80 -23.02 50.59 13.13
N PHE A 81 -24.08 51.39 13.25
CA PHE A 81 -25.45 50.95 12.99
C PHE A 81 -25.66 50.56 11.52
N THR A 82 -25.16 51.37 10.58
CA THR A 82 -25.23 51.07 9.15
C THR A 82 -24.49 49.76 8.83
N ALA A 83 -23.29 49.55 9.40
CA ALA A 83 -22.55 48.30 9.24
C ALA A 83 -23.31 47.10 9.83
N PHE A 84 -23.92 47.26 11.00
CA PHE A 84 -24.75 46.21 11.62
C PHE A 84 -25.94 45.83 10.74
N ILE A 85 -26.65 46.82 10.17
CA ILE A 85 -27.77 46.59 9.26
C ILE A 85 -27.32 45.81 8.02
N LEU A 86 -26.21 46.23 7.39
CA LEU A 86 -25.68 45.56 6.20
C LEU A 86 -25.25 44.13 6.49
N LEU A 87 -24.60 43.88 7.63
CA LEU A 87 -24.23 42.53 8.05
C LEU A 87 -25.46 41.69 8.36
N PHE A 88 -26.46 42.25 9.03
CA PHE A 88 -27.70 41.56 9.34
C PHE A 88 -28.48 41.18 8.09
N LEU A 89 -28.60 42.10 7.13
CA LEU A 89 -29.19 41.85 5.81
C LEU A 89 -28.42 40.76 5.06
N PHE A 90 -27.09 40.85 5.05
CA PHE A 90 -26.23 39.83 4.45
C PHE A 90 -26.46 38.45 5.05
N ARG A 91 -26.56 38.33 6.38
CA ARG A 91 -26.87 37.05 7.05
C ARG A 91 -28.26 36.53 6.71
N LEU A 92 -29.24 37.41 6.68
CA LEU A 92 -30.63 37.07 6.44
C LEU A 92 -30.86 36.59 4.99
N ILE A 93 -30.10 37.10 4.02
CA ILE A 93 -30.09 36.62 2.63
C ILE A 93 -29.27 35.32 2.49
N THR A 94 -28.11 35.22 3.14
CA THR A 94 -27.19 34.09 2.93
C THR A 94 -27.54 32.83 3.70
N ASN A 95 -28.18 32.92 4.87
CA ASN A 95 -28.52 31.75 5.68
C ASN A 95 -29.46 30.76 4.96
N PRO A 96 -30.56 31.18 4.30
CA PRO A 96 -31.39 30.27 3.52
C PRO A 96 -30.62 29.62 2.36
N LEU A 97 -29.75 30.38 1.70
CA LEU A 97 -28.90 29.88 0.60
C LEU A 97 -27.93 28.80 1.11
N ILE A 98 -27.28 29.04 2.26
CA ILE A 98 -26.35 28.08 2.88
C ILE A 98 -27.11 26.86 3.39
N ASN A 99 -28.28 27.01 4.00
CA ASN A 99 -29.04 25.86 4.49
C ASN A 99 -29.60 24.98 3.37
N HIS A 100 -29.88 25.55 2.18
CA HIS A 100 -30.47 24.82 1.07
C HIS A 100 -29.44 24.29 0.04
N PHE A 101 -28.36 25.03 -0.18
CA PHE A 101 -27.31 24.68 -1.17
C PHE A 101 -25.91 24.59 -0.58
N GLY A 102 -25.75 24.93 0.70
CA GLY A 102 -24.50 24.80 1.43
C GLY A 102 -24.32 23.43 2.07
N ASP A 103 -25.26 22.49 1.86
CA ASP A 103 -25.14 21.20 2.49
C ASP A 103 -23.99 20.34 1.91
N PRO A 104 -23.20 19.67 2.79
CA PRO A 104 -22.04 18.82 2.50
C PRO A 104 -22.37 17.44 1.93
N ASP A 105 -23.63 17.12 1.67
CA ASP A 105 -24.13 15.82 1.14
C ASP A 105 -23.52 15.38 -0.20
N GLY A 106 -22.76 16.26 -0.87
CA GLY A 106 -22.00 15.91 -2.08
C GLY A 106 -20.76 15.03 -1.82
N GLU A 107 -20.38 14.80 -0.56
CA GLU A 107 -19.17 14.04 -0.19
C GLU A 107 -19.42 12.89 0.80
N THR A 108 -20.68 12.51 1.08
CA THR A 108 -21.02 11.43 2.03
C THR A 108 -20.39 10.08 1.67
N HIS A 109 -20.04 9.86 0.39
CA HIS A 109 -19.31 8.69 -0.10
C HIS A 109 -17.91 9.04 -0.66
N GLY A 110 -17.39 10.22 -0.34
CA GLY A 110 -16.12 10.75 -0.82
C GLY A 110 -16.24 11.65 -2.05
N SER A 111 -15.20 12.44 -2.30
CA SER A 111 -15.10 13.40 -3.41
C SER A 111 -14.54 12.77 -4.70
N ALA A 112 -14.59 11.44 -4.82
CA ALA A 112 -14.05 10.71 -5.96
C ALA A 112 -14.79 11.09 -7.24
N ARG A 113 -14.02 11.41 -8.28
CA ARG A 113 -14.52 11.73 -9.62
C ARG A 113 -13.55 11.22 -10.67
N PHE A 114 -14.03 11.09 -11.91
CA PHE A 114 -13.14 10.85 -13.03
C PHE A 114 -12.15 12.02 -13.21
N ALA A 115 -10.95 11.68 -13.65
CA ALA A 115 -9.90 12.64 -13.96
C ALA A 115 -10.34 13.55 -15.12
N THR A 116 -9.96 14.81 -15.05
CA THR A 116 -10.10 15.77 -16.16
C THR A 116 -9.04 15.51 -17.22
N ASP A 117 -9.24 16.07 -18.42
CA ASP A 117 -8.26 15.95 -19.51
C ASP A 117 -6.90 16.56 -19.11
N LYS A 118 -6.91 17.64 -18.31
CA LYS A 118 -5.69 18.28 -17.79
C LYS A 118 -4.93 17.37 -16.81
N GLU A 119 -5.65 16.65 -15.95
CA GLU A 119 -5.05 15.70 -15.01
C GLU A 119 -4.50 14.46 -15.74
N THR A 120 -5.23 13.98 -16.75
CA THR A 120 -4.83 12.85 -17.60
C THR A 120 -3.65 13.21 -18.53
N ALA A 121 -3.54 14.47 -18.94
CA ALA A 121 -2.45 14.96 -19.79
C ALA A 121 -1.06 14.81 -19.15
N ALA A 122 -0.98 14.81 -17.81
CA ALA A 122 0.29 14.53 -17.13
C ALA A 122 0.74 13.07 -17.34
N LEU A 123 -0.20 12.13 -17.24
CA LEU A 123 0.06 10.69 -17.38
C LEU A 123 0.33 10.26 -18.82
N THR A 124 -0.25 10.96 -19.80
CA THR A 124 -0.06 10.66 -21.24
C THR A 124 1.18 11.29 -21.86
N ARG A 125 1.76 12.30 -21.22
CA ARG A 125 3.02 12.94 -21.65
C ARG A 125 4.26 12.37 -20.99
N ALA A 126 4.10 11.54 -19.96
CA ALA A 126 5.22 10.84 -19.36
C ALA A 126 5.80 9.83 -20.37
N ASP A 127 7.10 9.93 -20.63
CA ASP A 127 7.83 9.00 -21.50
C ASP A 127 8.37 7.78 -20.72
N SER A 128 8.46 7.91 -19.40
CA SER A 128 8.94 6.92 -18.43
C SER A 128 7.86 6.51 -17.43
N GLY A 129 8.16 5.48 -16.64
CA GLY A 129 7.26 4.97 -15.60
C GLY A 129 6.44 3.75 -16.01
N LEU A 130 5.68 3.24 -15.04
CA LEU A 130 4.87 2.04 -15.19
C LEU A 130 3.65 2.32 -16.04
N LEU A 131 3.37 1.45 -17.00
CA LEU A 131 2.15 1.50 -17.79
C LEU A 131 0.96 1.11 -16.92
N ILE A 132 0.04 2.05 -16.72
CA ILE A 132 -1.16 1.84 -15.89
C ILE A 132 -2.45 1.74 -16.72
N GLY A 133 -2.39 2.04 -18.02
CA GLY A 133 -3.54 1.88 -18.90
C GLY A 133 -3.40 2.68 -20.19
N ARG A 134 -4.54 2.93 -20.82
CA ARG A 134 -4.67 3.76 -22.02
C ARG A 134 -5.82 4.72 -21.83
N ASP A 135 -5.61 5.99 -22.16
CA ASP A 135 -6.67 6.98 -22.16
C ASP A 135 -7.69 6.62 -23.26
N PRO A 136 -8.98 6.38 -22.93
CA PRO A 136 -9.99 6.01 -23.92
C PRO A 136 -10.27 7.12 -24.94
N LYS A 137 -9.96 8.39 -24.62
CA LYS A 137 -10.23 9.52 -25.53
C LYS A 137 -9.12 9.71 -26.56
N SER A 138 -7.87 9.80 -26.10
CA SER A 138 -6.72 10.06 -26.97
C SER A 138 -6.03 8.79 -27.48
N ALA A 139 -6.40 7.62 -26.97
CA ALA A 139 -5.72 6.34 -27.18
C ALA A 139 -4.23 6.31 -26.75
N LYS A 140 -3.76 7.35 -26.05
CA LYS A 140 -2.38 7.43 -25.54
C LYS A 140 -2.21 6.55 -24.31
N LEU A 141 -1.00 6.01 -24.15
CA LEU A 141 -0.64 5.22 -22.98
C LEU A 141 -0.57 6.12 -21.73
N LEU A 142 -1.07 5.61 -20.61
CA LEU A 142 -0.99 6.27 -19.31
C LEU A 142 0.18 5.67 -18.55
N ARG A 143 1.15 6.52 -18.16
CA ARG A 143 2.30 6.10 -17.36
C ARG A 143 2.31 6.77 -16.00
N TYR A 144 2.72 6.01 -14.99
CA TYR A 144 2.90 6.47 -13.64
C TYR A 144 4.37 6.32 -13.22
N GLU A 145 5.00 7.45 -12.89
CA GLU A 145 6.38 7.52 -12.41
C GLU A 145 6.47 7.94 -10.93
N GLY A 146 5.32 8.09 -10.26
CA GLY A 146 5.32 8.49 -8.85
C GLY A 146 5.85 7.39 -7.91
N PRO A 147 6.15 7.74 -6.65
CA PRO A 147 6.74 6.83 -5.68
C PRO A 147 5.73 5.87 -5.03
N SER A 148 4.42 6.03 -5.28
CA SER A 148 3.39 5.23 -4.62
C SER A 148 3.27 3.82 -5.20
N HIS A 149 2.77 2.89 -4.39
CA HIS A 149 2.47 1.54 -4.84
C HIS A 149 1.21 1.51 -5.72
N LEU A 150 1.19 0.56 -6.65
CA LEU A 150 0.06 0.34 -7.56
C LEU A 150 -0.67 -0.95 -7.18
N LEU A 151 -2.00 -0.87 -7.10
CA LEU A 151 -2.88 -2.02 -6.92
C LEU A 151 -3.71 -2.22 -8.19
N THR A 152 -3.56 -3.39 -8.83
CA THR A 152 -4.40 -3.78 -9.97
C THR A 152 -5.46 -4.76 -9.51
N MET A 153 -6.72 -4.35 -9.58
CA MET A 153 -7.87 -5.21 -9.30
C MET A 153 -8.42 -5.75 -10.62
N ALA A 154 -8.26 -7.06 -10.86
CA ALA A 154 -8.68 -7.70 -12.10
C ALA A 154 -9.18 -9.13 -11.80
N PRO A 155 -10.41 -9.50 -12.24
CA PRO A 155 -10.89 -10.87 -12.13
C PRO A 155 -10.02 -11.86 -12.92
N THR A 156 -10.23 -13.15 -12.74
CA THR A 156 -9.53 -14.15 -13.55
C THR A 156 -9.93 -14.00 -15.03
N ARG A 157 -8.96 -14.20 -15.94
CA ARG A 157 -9.14 -14.14 -17.41
C ARG A 157 -9.55 -12.76 -17.99
N THR A 158 -9.40 -11.67 -17.25
CA THR A 158 -9.70 -10.30 -17.74
C THR A 158 -8.48 -9.55 -18.27
N GLY A 159 -7.36 -10.25 -18.44
CA GLY A 159 -6.19 -9.71 -19.11
C GLY A 159 -5.17 -8.99 -18.22
N LYS A 160 -5.15 -9.21 -16.89
CA LYS A 160 -4.10 -8.63 -16.00
C LYS A 160 -2.67 -8.88 -16.50
N GLY A 161 -2.44 -10.09 -17.03
CA GLY A 161 -1.15 -10.51 -17.57
C GLY A 161 -0.78 -9.71 -18.83
N VAL A 162 -1.65 -9.80 -19.85
CA VAL A 162 -1.42 -9.19 -21.17
C VAL A 162 -1.58 -7.66 -21.19
N GLY A 163 -2.37 -7.08 -20.29
CA GLY A 163 -2.70 -5.66 -20.26
C GLY A 163 -1.82 -4.83 -19.34
N THR A 164 -1.24 -5.43 -18.30
CA THR A 164 -0.46 -4.70 -17.29
C THR A 164 0.89 -5.35 -17.02
N ILE A 165 0.94 -6.64 -16.65
CA ILE A 165 2.18 -7.27 -16.18
C ILE A 165 3.20 -7.41 -17.31
N ILE A 166 2.86 -8.13 -18.38
CA ILE A 166 3.77 -8.40 -19.51
C ILE A 166 4.23 -7.09 -20.17
N PRO A 167 3.35 -6.12 -20.51
CA PRO A 167 3.80 -4.86 -21.08
C PRO A 167 4.81 -4.12 -20.19
N ASN A 168 4.59 -4.08 -18.88
CA ASN A 168 5.53 -3.45 -17.96
C ASN A 168 6.87 -4.21 -17.91
N LEU A 169 6.86 -5.54 -17.86
CA LEU A 169 8.09 -6.33 -17.91
C LEU A 169 8.90 -6.03 -19.19
N LEU A 170 8.23 -5.94 -20.34
CA LEU A 170 8.88 -5.69 -21.62
C LEU A 170 9.54 -4.30 -21.75
N ILE A 171 9.05 -3.29 -21.04
CA ILE A 171 9.48 -1.89 -21.24
C ILE A 171 10.16 -1.25 -20.03
N ALA A 172 10.03 -1.82 -18.83
CA ALA A 172 10.51 -1.18 -17.61
C ALA A 172 12.04 -1.27 -17.50
N ASP A 173 12.76 -0.22 -17.85
CA ASP A 173 14.21 -0.14 -17.70
C ASP A 173 14.64 0.06 -16.23
N ARG A 174 14.43 -0.98 -15.42
CA ARG A 174 14.76 -1.07 -13.99
C ARG A 174 14.86 -2.52 -13.56
N SER A 175 15.46 -2.79 -12.41
CA SER A 175 15.42 -4.11 -11.78
C SER A 175 13.99 -4.57 -11.48
N VAL A 176 13.74 -5.88 -11.61
CA VAL A 176 12.44 -6.49 -11.38
C VAL A 176 12.58 -7.77 -10.57
N ILE A 177 11.76 -7.92 -9.54
CA ILE A 177 11.46 -9.22 -8.93
C ILE A 177 10.02 -9.56 -9.30
N CYS A 178 9.82 -10.67 -9.99
CA CYS A 178 8.51 -11.11 -10.46
C CYS A 178 8.16 -12.47 -9.83
N ILE A 179 7.13 -12.48 -8.97
CA ILE A 179 6.53 -13.72 -8.48
C ILE A 179 5.66 -14.28 -9.60
N ASP A 180 6.09 -15.37 -10.21
CA ASP A 180 5.49 -15.95 -11.41
C ASP A 180 5.22 -17.45 -11.19
N PRO A 181 4.19 -17.82 -10.39
CA PRO A 181 3.96 -19.21 -10.01
C PRO A 181 3.75 -20.17 -11.20
N LYS A 182 3.40 -19.65 -12.37
CA LYS A 182 3.17 -20.43 -13.58
C LYS A 182 4.30 -20.37 -14.59
N GLY A 183 5.30 -19.52 -14.37
CA GLY A 183 6.39 -19.31 -15.33
C GLY A 183 5.96 -18.63 -16.64
N GLU A 184 4.72 -18.12 -16.74
CA GLU A 184 4.18 -17.51 -17.96
C GLU A 184 4.89 -16.19 -18.28
N ASN A 185 5.18 -15.39 -17.25
CA ASN A 185 5.86 -14.11 -17.42
C ASN A 185 7.32 -14.32 -17.82
N ALA A 186 8.04 -15.23 -17.15
CA ALA A 186 9.41 -15.57 -17.48
C ALA A 186 9.50 -16.10 -18.91
N SER A 187 8.62 -17.03 -19.29
CA SER A 187 8.61 -17.65 -20.62
C SER A 187 8.44 -16.62 -21.75
N VAL A 188 7.58 -15.62 -21.55
CA VAL A 188 7.30 -14.60 -22.57
C VAL A 188 8.34 -13.47 -22.56
N THR A 189 8.84 -13.07 -21.39
CA THR A 189 9.53 -11.78 -21.25
C THR A 189 11.04 -11.90 -21.02
N SER A 190 11.58 -13.06 -20.61
CA SER A 190 13.00 -13.21 -20.27
C SER A 190 13.94 -12.70 -21.38
N ARG A 191 13.66 -13.02 -22.65
CA ARG A 191 14.50 -12.57 -23.78
C ARG A 191 14.50 -11.05 -23.95
N ALA A 192 13.36 -10.38 -23.80
CA ALA A 192 13.31 -8.92 -23.86
C ALA A 192 14.02 -8.31 -22.64
N ARG A 193 13.83 -8.91 -21.46
CA ARG A 193 14.48 -8.47 -20.21
C ARG A 193 16.01 -8.52 -20.28
N GLN A 194 16.58 -9.47 -21.01
CA GLN A 194 18.03 -9.57 -21.24
C GLN A 194 18.64 -8.32 -21.89
N GLN A 195 17.83 -7.50 -22.58
CA GLN A 195 18.29 -6.23 -23.15
C GLN A 195 18.57 -5.16 -22.08
N PHE A 196 17.93 -5.25 -20.92
CA PHE A 196 18.15 -4.32 -19.80
C PHE A 196 19.24 -4.80 -18.85
N GLY A 197 19.46 -6.12 -18.77
CA GLY A 197 20.51 -6.71 -17.94
C GLY A 197 20.28 -8.20 -17.65
N PRO A 198 21.06 -8.81 -16.75
CA PRO A 198 20.95 -10.23 -16.43
C PRO A 198 19.55 -10.65 -16.00
N VAL A 199 19.15 -11.85 -16.42
CA VAL A 199 17.87 -12.47 -16.07
C VAL A 199 18.12 -13.80 -15.37
N HIS A 200 17.56 -13.94 -14.18
CA HIS A 200 17.63 -15.16 -13.37
C HIS A 200 16.22 -15.72 -13.19
N VAL A 201 16.03 -16.99 -13.48
CA VAL A 201 14.75 -17.68 -13.32
C VAL A 201 14.94 -18.78 -12.28
N LEU A 202 14.39 -18.59 -11.07
CA LEU A 202 14.40 -19.61 -10.03
C LEU A 202 13.22 -20.54 -10.28
N ASP A 203 13.48 -21.71 -10.84
CA ASP A 203 12.48 -22.68 -11.27
C ASP A 203 12.92 -24.10 -10.83
N PRO A 204 12.77 -24.45 -9.54
CA PRO A 204 13.20 -25.76 -9.01
C PRO A 204 12.49 -26.95 -9.68
N PHE A 205 11.32 -26.72 -10.28
CA PHE A 205 10.51 -27.77 -10.90
C PHE A 205 10.61 -27.81 -12.43
N GLY A 206 11.33 -26.87 -13.05
CA GLY A 206 11.53 -26.82 -14.50
C GLY A 206 10.28 -26.50 -15.30
N VAL A 207 9.33 -25.74 -14.73
CA VAL A 207 8.05 -25.36 -15.35
C VAL A 207 8.27 -24.61 -16.67
N THR A 208 9.27 -23.73 -16.70
CA THR A 208 9.57 -22.87 -17.85
C THR A 208 10.36 -23.60 -18.96
N GLY A 209 10.98 -24.74 -18.64
CA GLY A 209 11.96 -25.40 -19.50
C GLY A 209 13.29 -24.64 -19.67
N GLN A 210 13.49 -23.51 -18.99
CA GLN A 210 14.73 -22.75 -18.99
C GLN A 210 15.69 -23.27 -17.91
N PRO A 211 17.02 -23.07 -18.05
CA PRO A 211 17.96 -23.36 -16.98
C PRO A 211 17.60 -22.59 -15.70
N SER A 212 17.45 -23.32 -14.60
CA SER A 212 17.11 -22.75 -13.30
C SER A 212 18.33 -22.10 -12.65
N ALA A 213 18.19 -20.84 -12.26
CA ALA A 213 19.14 -20.13 -11.42
C ALA A 213 18.97 -20.56 -9.95
N ALA A 214 20.02 -20.37 -9.16
CA ALA A 214 20.07 -20.67 -7.74
C ALA A 214 20.32 -19.41 -6.90
N PHE A 215 19.81 -19.41 -5.67
CA PHE A 215 20.03 -18.37 -4.68
C PHE A 215 20.16 -18.99 -3.28
N ASN A 216 21.31 -18.80 -2.64
CA ASN A 216 21.55 -19.26 -1.29
C ASN A 216 21.50 -18.07 -0.30
N PRO A 217 20.47 -17.95 0.54
CA PRO A 217 20.36 -16.82 1.48
C PRO A 217 21.48 -16.80 2.53
N LEU A 218 22.11 -17.94 2.84
CA LEU A 218 23.19 -17.99 3.83
C LEU A 218 24.51 -17.40 3.29
N GLU A 219 24.65 -17.26 1.98
CA GLU A 219 25.84 -16.63 1.37
C GLU A 219 25.86 -15.11 1.55
N GLU A 220 24.72 -14.51 1.88
CA GLU A 220 24.64 -13.08 2.21
C GLU A 220 25.06 -12.78 3.65
N LEU A 221 25.17 -13.81 4.52
CA LEU A 221 25.55 -13.67 5.92
C LEU A 221 27.07 -13.63 6.09
N ASP A 222 27.57 -12.56 6.71
CA ASP A 222 28.98 -12.44 7.11
C ASP A 222 29.14 -12.83 8.59
N PRO A 223 29.82 -13.95 8.92
CA PRO A 223 30.02 -14.39 10.31
C PRO A 223 30.82 -13.40 11.17
N THR A 224 31.53 -12.46 10.55
CA THR A 224 32.34 -11.44 11.23
C THR A 224 31.60 -10.12 11.41
N SER A 225 30.44 -9.96 10.79
CA SER A 225 29.60 -8.77 10.95
C SER A 225 29.05 -8.67 12.37
N LEU A 226 28.95 -7.44 12.87
CA LEU A 226 28.23 -7.17 14.12
C LEU A 226 26.73 -7.43 13.98
N ASP A 227 26.19 -7.29 12.76
CA ASP A 227 24.77 -7.42 12.44
C ASP A 227 24.34 -8.86 12.10
N VAL A 228 25.27 -9.83 12.13
CA VAL A 228 25.00 -11.22 11.72
C VAL A 228 23.89 -11.87 12.54
N ALA A 229 23.71 -11.40 13.78
CA ALA A 229 22.65 -11.85 14.67
C ALA A 229 21.27 -11.41 14.16
N GLU A 230 21.11 -10.13 13.81
CA GLU A 230 19.89 -9.58 13.23
C GLU A 230 19.60 -10.21 11.87
N ASP A 231 20.63 -10.42 11.03
CA ASP A 231 20.46 -11.02 9.72
C ASP A 231 20.00 -12.49 9.82
N ALA A 232 20.63 -13.29 10.69
CA ALA A 232 20.22 -14.69 10.93
C ALA A 232 18.80 -14.77 11.52
N SER A 233 18.44 -13.83 12.41
CA SER A 233 17.09 -13.75 12.98
C SER A 233 16.05 -13.38 11.93
N SER A 234 16.36 -12.39 11.07
CA SER A 234 15.49 -11.99 9.96
C SER A 234 15.25 -13.13 8.97
N LEU A 235 16.28 -13.95 8.71
CA LEU A 235 16.13 -15.15 7.89
C LEU A 235 15.28 -16.23 8.58
N ALA A 236 15.45 -16.42 9.90
CA ALA A 236 14.62 -17.34 10.67
C ALA A 236 13.14 -16.91 10.67
N ASP A 237 12.86 -15.62 10.81
CA ASP A 237 11.53 -15.03 10.71
C ASP A 237 10.90 -15.26 9.32
N ALA A 238 11.69 -15.16 8.26
CA ALA A 238 11.22 -15.43 6.91
C ALA A 238 10.91 -16.91 6.66
N LEU A 239 11.55 -17.83 7.39
CA LEU A 239 11.34 -19.28 7.28
C LEU A 239 10.15 -19.78 8.11
N VAL A 240 9.84 -19.13 9.23
CA VAL A 240 8.78 -19.53 10.16
C VAL A 240 7.55 -18.65 9.94
N PHE A 241 6.53 -19.21 9.29
CA PHE A 241 5.31 -18.46 8.97
C PHE A 241 4.30 -18.49 10.13
N ASP A 242 4.03 -17.33 10.71
CA ASP A 242 2.96 -17.14 11.70
C ASP A 242 1.65 -16.78 11.00
N GLU A 243 0.73 -17.75 10.89
CA GLU A 243 -0.57 -17.48 10.28
C GLU A 243 -1.40 -16.52 11.16
N PRO A 244 -1.90 -15.39 10.62
CA PRO A 244 -2.69 -14.44 11.38
C PRO A 244 -3.94 -15.10 11.99
N GLY A 245 -4.00 -15.12 13.33
CA GLY A 245 -5.14 -15.68 14.08
C GLY A 245 -4.86 -17.03 14.76
N MET A 246 -3.76 -17.72 14.45
CA MET A 246 -3.35 -18.93 15.18
C MET A 246 -2.51 -18.59 16.42
N ARG A 247 -3.20 -18.28 17.53
CA ARG A 247 -2.54 -17.94 18.82
C ARG A 247 -1.91 -19.14 19.52
N SER A 248 -2.34 -20.38 19.24
CA SER A 248 -1.88 -21.59 19.92
C SER A 248 -0.43 -21.95 19.61
N ASP A 249 0.04 -21.60 18.41
CA ASP A 249 1.34 -22.03 17.89
C ASP A 249 2.43 -20.96 18.09
N ALA A 250 2.05 -19.75 18.53
CA ALA A 250 2.93 -18.59 18.63
C ALA A 250 4.17 -18.84 19.51
N HIS A 251 4.00 -19.45 20.69
CA HIS A 251 5.13 -19.79 21.57
C HIS A 251 6.13 -20.74 20.87
N TRP A 252 5.60 -21.78 20.23
CA TRP A 252 6.44 -22.78 19.54
C TRP A 252 7.17 -22.19 18.35
N ASN A 253 6.51 -21.32 17.59
CA ASN A 253 7.10 -20.65 16.44
C ASN A 253 8.19 -19.66 16.86
N GLU A 254 8.00 -18.89 17.94
CA GLU A 254 9.02 -17.99 18.49
C GLU A 254 10.27 -18.74 18.98
N GLU A 255 10.08 -19.86 19.68
CA GLU A 255 11.21 -20.70 20.07
C GLU A 255 11.87 -21.42 18.88
N ALA A 256 11.11 -21.78 17.85
CA ALA A 256 11.63 -22.37 16.63
C ALA A 256 12.49 -21.37 15.83
N LYS A 257 12.06 -20.11 15.72
CA LYS A 257 12.86 -19.02 15.13
C LYS A 257 14.19 -18.88 15.85
N ALA A 258 14.16 -18.87 17.19
CA ALA A 258 15.39 -18.77 17.99
C ALA A 258 16.35 -19.96 17.78
N LEU A 259 15.81 -21.18 17.68
CA LEU A 259 16.62 -22.37 17.37
C LEU A 259 17.21 -22.28 15.95
N ILE A 260 16.40 -21.93 14.96
CA ILE A 260 16.81 -21.79 13.55
C ILE A 260 17.89 -20.72 13.40
N ALA A 261 17.70 -19.54 14.00
CA ALA A 261 18.71 -18.48 13.99
C ALA A 261 20.04 -18.95 14.60
N GLY A 262 19.99 -19.67 15.73
CA GLY A 262 21.18 -20.25 16.36
C GLY A 262 21.91 -21.27 15.48
N LEU A 263 21.16 -22.12 14.79
CA LEU A 263 21.71 -23.10 13.84
C LEU A 263 22.29 -22.43 12.60
N ILE A 264 21.63 -21.40 12.04
CA ILE A 264 22.16 -20.60 10.93
C ILE A 264 23.50 -19.97 11.31
N LEU A 265 23.59 -19.35 12.49
CA LEU A 265 24.85 -18.80 12.99
C LEU A 265 25.93 -19.88 13.11
N HIS A 266 25.58 -21.05 13.64
CA HIS A 266 26.51 -22.17 13.75
C HIS A 266 27.02 -22.63 12.37
N ILE A 267 26.12 -22.77 11.39
CA ILE A 267 26.44 -23.15 10.02
C ILE A 267 27.39 -22.13 9.38
N VAL A 268 27.03 -20.84 9.40
CA VAL A 268 27.84 -19.81 8.75
C VAL A 268 29.21 -19.65 9.42
N ALA A 269 29.31 -19.87 10.73
CA ALA A 269 30.58 -19.79 11.46
C ALA A 269 31.50 -21.00 11.21
N HIS A 270 30.97 -22.23 11.24
CA HIS A 270 31.78 -23.44 11.37
C HIS A 270 31.74 -24.37 10.16
N GLU A 271 30.68 -24.36 9.36
CA GLU A 271 30.62 -25.21 8.17
C GLU A 271 31.57 -24.72 7.07
N PRO A 272 32.13 -25.64 6.27
CA PRO A 272 32.81 -25.27 5.04
C PRO A 272 31.82 -24.60 4.07
N ARG A 273 32.34 -23.76 3.16
CA ARG A 273 31.51 -22.88 2.32
C ARG A 273 30.44 -23.60 1.50
N ASP A 274 30.74 -24.80 0.99
CA ASP A 274 29.84 -25.64 0.23
C ASP A 274 28.67 -26.19 1.06
N ARG A 275 28.81 -26.24 2.39
CA ARG A 275 27.78 -26.64 3.34
C ARG A 275 27.03 -25.46 3.98
N ARG A 276 27.38 -24.20 3.68
CA ARG A 276 26.69 -23.02 4.24
C ARG A 276 25.39 -22.71 3.52
N ASN A 277 24.40 -23.60 3.62
CA ASN A 277 23.12 -23.46 2.92
C ASN A 277 21.96 -23.99 3.76
N LEU A 278 20.73 -23.75 3.30
CA LEU A 278 19.52 -24.19 4.01
C LEU A 278 19.34 -25.73 4.02
N ALA A 279 19.96 -26.47 3.11
CA ALA A 279 19.92 -27.93 3.17
C ALA A 279 20.66 -28.45 4.40
N THR A 280 21.82 -27.89 4.75
CA THR A 280 22.52 -28.22 6.00
C THR A 280 21.69 -27.87 7.25
N LEU A 281 20.94 -26.75 7.23
CA LEU A 281 19.99 -26.43 8.30
C LEU A 281 18.94 -27.54 8.44
N ARG A 282 18.43 -28.06 7.31
CA ARG A 282 17.46 -29.15 7.31
C ARG A 282 18.07 -30.44 7.85
N ASP A 283 19.31 -30.76 7.48
CA ASP A 283 20.04 -31.92 8.01
C ASP A 283 20.13 -31.83 9.53
N TYR A 284 20.51 -30.67 10.07
CA TYR A 284 20.64 -30.44 11.51
C TYR A 284 19.32 -30.56 12.27
N LEU A 285 18.24 -30.03 11.71
CA LEU A 285 16.91 -30.15 12.30
C LEU A 285 16.36 -31.58 12.26
N THR A 286 16.91 -32.46 11.44
CA THR A 286 16.41 -33.84 11.25
C THR A 286 17.39 -34.92 11.75
N LEU A 287 18.46 -34.52 12.44
CA LEU A 287 19.39 -35.43 13.10
C LEU A 287 18.67 -36.36 14.10
N PRO A 288 19.15 -37.60 14.28
CA PRO A 288 18.67 -38.47 15.35
C PRO A 288 18.97 -37.83 16.72
N PRO A 289 18.19 -38.13 17.77
CA PRO A 289 18.28 -37.43 19.06
C PRO A 289 19.69 -37.34 19.66
N GLU A 290 20.47 -38.42 19.58
CA GLU A 290 21.85 -38.43 20.11
C GLU A 290 22.78 -37.50 19.33
N ALA A 291 22.66 -37.47 18.00
CA ALA A 291 23.47 -36.58 17.16
C ALA A 291 23.03 -35.12 17.31
N PHE A 292 21.74 -34.86 17.47
CA PHE A 292 21.24 -33.51 17.75
C PHE A 292 21.72 -33.00 19.12
N ALA A 293 21.75 -33.85 20.14
CA ALA A 293 22.32 -33.51 21.44
C ALA A 293 23.83 -33.24 21.36
N ALA A 294 24.57 -33.99 20.54
CA ALA A 294 25.99 -33.72 20.26
C ALA A 294 26.17 -32.36 19.55
N LEU A 295 25.36 -32.06 18.53
CA LEU A 295 25.38 -30.76 17.85
C LEU A 295 25.15 -29.59 18.82
N LEU A 296 24.16 -29.70 19.71
CA LEU A 296 23.91 -28.65 20.72
C LEU A 296 25.08 -28.50 21.70
N LYS A 297 25.79 -29.59 22.02
CA LYS A 297 27.00 -29.54 22.86
C LYS A 297 28.14 -28.81 22.13
N ASP A 298 28.30 -29.05 20.84
CA ASP A 298 29.30 -28.37 20.01
C ASP A 298 28.97 -26.88 19.85
N MET A 299 27.70 -26.54 19.60
CA MET A 299 27.22 -25.16 19.59
C MET A 299 27.49 -24.45 20.93
N ARG A 300 27.29 -25.14 22.06
CA ARG A 300 27.56 -24.59 23.41
C ARG A 300 29.04 -24.29 23.64
N ALA A 301 29.95 -25.03 22.99
CA ALA A 301 31.39 -24.79 23.07
C ALA A 301 31.88 -23.66 22.15
N SER A 302 31.05 -23.21 21.19
CA SER A 302 31.42 -22.17 20.23
C SER A 302 31.56 -20.79 20.86
N THR A 303 32.69 -20.13 20.61
CA THR A 303 32.93 -18.72 20.96
C THR A 303 32.62 -17.73 19.83
N ALA A 304 32.28 -18.23 18.64
CA ALA A 304 31.94 -17.41 17.48
C ALA A 304 30.66 -16.58 17.70
N SER A 305 30.51 -15.53 16.88
CA SER A 305 29.37 -14.59 16.92
C SER A 305 29.11 -14.04 18.33
N ALA A 306 30.16 -13.61 19.04
CA ALA A 306 30.08 -13.08 20.41
C ALA A 306 29.32 -14.00 21.41
N GLY A 307 29.48 -15.31 21.25
CA GLY A 307 28.84 -16.34 22.07
C GLY A 307 27.34 -16.51 21.83
N LEU A 308 26.77 -15.93 20.76
CA LEU A 308 25.36 -16.07 20.43
C LEU A 308 24.97 -17.53 20.13
N ILE A 309 25.85 -18.27 19.44
CA ILE A 309 25.65 -19.69 19.13
C ILE A 309 25.49 -20.50 20.43
N ALA A 310 26.38 -20.26 21.40
CA ALA A 310 26.32 -20.94 22.70
C ALA A 310 25.06 -20.56 23.50
N ARG A 311 24.65 -19.28 23.45
CA ARG A 311 23.39 -18.82 24.07
C ARG A 311 22.16 -19.50 23.46
N ALA A 312 22.11 -19.64 22.13
CA ALA A 312 21.01 -20.33 21.45
C ALA A 312 20.94 -21.82 21.85
N ALA A 313 22.08 -22.51 21.91
CA ALA A 313 22.14 -23.89 22.39
C ALA A 313 21.68 -24.02 23.84
N ASN A 314 22.16 -23.14 24.73
CA ASN A 314 21.75 -23.13 26.15
C ASN A 314 20.25 -22.85 26.31
N ARG A 315 19.67 -21.97 25.49
CA ARG A 315 18.21 -21.70 25.48
C ARG A 315 17.41 -22.94 25.11
N HIS A 316 17.89 -23.77 24.18
CA HIS A 316 17.22 -25.03 23.83
C HIS A 316 17.43 -26.10 24.91
N LEU A 317 18.68 -26.29 25.39
CA LEU A 317 19.03 -27.27 26.42
C LEU A 317 18.39 -26.99 27.79
N GLY A 318 18.04 -25.73 28.08
CA GLY A 318 17.35 -25.36 29.32
C GLY A 318 15.86 -25.74 29.34
N LYS A 319 15.31 -26.24 28.24
CA LYS A 319 13.90 -26.65 28.15
C LYS A 319 13.69 -28.05 28.71
N SER A 320 12.46 -28.32 29.14
CA SER A 320 12.04 -29.70 29.40
C SER A 320 12.06 -30.53 28.11
N ASP A 321 12.26 -31.85 28.20
CA ASP A 321 12.27 -32.74 27.03
C ASP A 321 11.04 -32.57 26.13
N ARG A 322 9.86 -32.42 26.75
CA ARG A 322 8.59 -32.21 26.03
C ARG A 322 8.57 -30.87 25.29
N GLU A 323 9.05 -29.81 25.93
CA GLU A 323 9.08 -28.49 25.31
C GLU A 323 10.16 -28.43 24.21
N GLY A 324 11.36 -28.96 24.46
CA GLY A 324 12.42 -29.06 23.46
C GLY A 324 11.97 -29.82 22.21
N ALA A 325 11.30 -30.97 22.40
CA ALA A 325 10.72 -31.74 21.29
C ALA A 325 9.63 -30.96 20.54
N GLY A 326 8.80 -30.18 21.25
CA GLY A 326 7.80 -29.30 20.64
C GLY A 326 8.41 -28.22 19.77
N VAL A 327 9.48 -27.58 20.25
CA VAL A 327 10.23 -26.55 19.48
C VAL A 327 10.90 -27.15 18.25
N LEU A 328 11.56 -28.30 18.38
CA LEU A 328 12.19 -28.99 17.25
C LEU A 328 11.15 -29.39 16.21
N SER A 329 10.00 -29.91 16.63
CA SER A 329 8.87 -30.27 15.75
C SER A 329 8.34 -29.05 14.98
N ALA A 330 8.20 -27.90 15.65
CA ALA A 330 7.78 -26.66 14.99
C ALA A 330 8.81 -26.19 13.94
N ALA A 331 10.12 -26.22 14.28
CA ALA A 331 11.19 -25.89 13.33
C ALA A 331 11.19 -26.85 12.13
N GLN A 332 11.01 -28.15 12.36
CA GLN A 332 10.91 -29.16 11.30
C GLN A 332 9.70 -28.94 10.39
N ARG A 333 8.55 -28.56 10.94
CA ARG A 333 7.32 -28.28 10.17
C ARG A 333 7.51 -27.13 9.19
N HIS A 334 8.07 -26.01 9.66
CA HIS A 334 8.27 -24.82 8.81
C HIS A 334 9.36 -25.00 7.75
N THR A 335 10.30 -25.91 7.99
CA THR A 335 11.43 -26.18 7.07
C THR A 335 11.24 -27.41 6.18
N HIS A 336 10.10 -28.11 6.24
CA HIS A 336 9.90 -29.38 5.50
C HIS A 336 10.01 -29.26 3.98
N PHE A 337 9.78 -28.07 3.40
CA PHE A 337 9.93 -27.86 1.96
C PHE A 337 11.35 -28.12 1.46
N LEU A 338 12.34 -28.08 2.37
CA LEU A 338 13.75 -28.39 2.10
C LEU A 338 14.03 -29.89 1.94
N ASP A 339 13.07 -30.77 2.31
CA ASP A 339 13.18 -32.22 2.02
C ASP A 339 13.17 -32.52 0.52
N SER A 340 12.70 -31.57 -0.30
CA SER A 340 12.73 -31.68 -1.75
C SER A 340 14.16 -31.47 -2.29
N PRO A 341 14.77 -32.47 -2.95
CA PRO A 341 16.11 -32.31 -3.54
C PRO A 341 16.18 -31.16 -4.57
N ARG A 342 15.04 -30.87 -5.21
CA ARG A 342 14.89 -29.76 -6.17
C ARG A 342 15.02 -28.40 -5.48
N MET A 343 14.42 -28.25 -4.29
CA MET A 343 14.55 -27.05 -3.49
C MET A 343 15.97 -26.90 -2.94
N ALA A 344 16.53 -27.99 -2.39
CA ALA A 344 17.91 -27.99 -1.90
C ALA A 344 18.91 -27.58 -3.00
N ALA A 345 18.73 -28.06 -4.24
CA ALA A 345 19.61 -27.70 -5.36
C ALA A 345 19.55 -26.21 -5.74
N VAL A 346 18.36 -25.60 -5.75
CA VAL A 346 18.17 -24.17 -6.06
C VAL A 346 18.61 -23.26 -4.91
N LEU A 347 18.59 -23.76 -3.67
CA LEU A 347 18.99 -23.00 -2.47
C LEU A 347 20.44 -23.28 -2.02
N GLY A 348 21.16 -24.15 -2.73
CA GLY A 348 22.50 -24.61 -2.34
C GLY A 348 23.67 -23.71 -2.76
N ARG A 349 23.44 -22.80 -3.72
CA ARG A 349 24.45 -21.84 -4.25
C ARG A 349 23.77 -20.54 -4.68
N SER A 350 24.55 -19.49 -4.96
CA SER A 350 24.02 -18.25 -5.52
C SER A 350 24.58 -17.96 -6.92
N ASP A 351 23.69 -17.79 -7.90
CA ASP A 351 24.05 -17.32 -9.24
C ASP A 351 23.93 -15.78 -9.35
N PHE A 352 23.34 -15.12 -8.34
CA PHE A 352 23.18 -13.67 -8.23
C PHE A 352 23.03 -13.26 -6.75
N ARG A 353 23.13 -11.95 -6.47
CA ARG A 353 22.89 -11.37 -5.14
C ARG A 353 21.75 -10.37 -5.20
N PHE A 354 20.87 -10.32 -4.19
CA PHE A 354 19.77 -9.35 -4.21
C PHE A 354 20.28 -7.90 -4.11
N ALA A 355 21.42 -7.69 -3.46
CA ALA A 355 22.06 -6.38 -3.38
C ALA A 355 22.43 -5.80 -4.76
N ASP A 356 22.69 -6.65 -5.78
CA ASP A 356 23.05 -6.19 -7.12
C ASP A 356 21.88 -5.51 -7.84
N LEU A 357 20.62 -5.84 -7.48
CA LEU A 357 19.43 -5.22 -8.08
C LEU A 357 19.36 -3.72 -7.79
N LYS A 358 20.03 -3.24 -6.73
CA LYS A 358 20.16 -1.81 -6.40
C LYS A 358 21.24 -1.10 -7.19
N ARG A 359 22.14 -1.84 -7.85
CA ARG A 359 23.34 -1.31 -8.52
C ARG A 359 23.23 -1.33 -10.04
N ARG A 360 22.54 -2.33 -10.57
CA ARG A 360 22.34 -2.53 -12.02
C ARG A 360 21.01 -3.21 -12.26
N ASN A 361 20.48 -3.07 -13.47
CA ASN A 361 19.23 -3.70 -13.85
C ASN A 361 19.39 -5.22 -13.90
N ILE A 362 18.64 -5.91 -13.04
CA ILE A 362 18.57 -7.37 -12.99
C ILE A 362 17.10 -7.78 -12.89
N SER A 363 16.73 -8.84 -13.59
CA SER A 363 15.38 -9.41 -13.50
C SER A 363 15.44 -10.78 -12.85
N VAL A 364 14.68 -10.96 -11.77
CA VAL A 364 14.56 -12.23 -11.05
C VAL A 364 13.12 -12.71 -11.16
N PHE A 365 12.91 -13.88 -11.74
CA PHE A 365 11.61 -14.54 -11.80
C PHE A 365 11.58 -15.69 -10.78
N LEU A 366 10.57 -15.68 -9.90
CA LEU A 366 10.34 -16.73 -8.90
C LEU A 366 9.22 -17.64 -9.40
N VAL A 367 9.59 -18.79 -9.96
CA VAL A 367 8.67 -19.76 -10.55
C VAL A 367 8.45 -20.92 -9.59
N LEU A 368 7.49 -20.70 -8.69
CA LEU A 368 7.14 -21.63 -7.63
C LEU A 368 5.66 -22.00 -7.77
N PRO A 369 5.32 -23.05 -8.54
CA PRO A 369 3.93 -23.47 -8.71
C PRO A 369 3.36 -23.96 -7.37
N PRO A 370 2.08 -23.64 -7.07
CA PRO A 370 1.43 -24.20 -5.90
C PRO A 370 1.33 -25.71 -6.00
N ILE A 371 1.38 -26.39 -4.86
CA ILE A 371 1.23 -27.84 -4.74
C ILE A 371 -0.06 -28.26 -5.47
N GLY A 372 0.05 -29.19 -6.43
CA GLY A 372 -1.09 -29.70 -7.21
C GLY A 372 -1.29 -29.05 -8.59
N LEU A 373 -0.51 -28.03 -8.97
CA LEU A 373 -0.48 -27.60 -10.37
C LEU A 373 0.26 -28.67 -11.21
N PRO A 374 -0.36 -29.25 -12.25
CA PRO A 374 0.34 -30.22 -13.10
C PRO A 374 1.56 -29.52 -13.72
N LEU A 375 2.73 -30.11 -13.54
CA LEU A 375 3.95 -29.75 -14.26
C LEU A 375 3.73 -30.16 -15.72
N ILE A 376 3.08 -29.30 -16.50
CA ILE A 376 2.89 -29.54 -17.92
C ILE A 376 4.26 -29.26 -18.57
N PRO A 377 4.89 -30.25 -19.23
CA PRO A 377 6.16 -30.02 -19.91
C PRO A 377 6.01 -28.89 -20.92
N ALA A 378 6.99 -27.99 -20.96
CA ALA A 378 7.12 -26.96 -21.98
C ALA A 378 7.24 -27.64 -23.37
N GLY A 379 6.09 -27.84 -24.02
CA GLY A 379 5.98 -28.59 -25.27
C GLY A 379 4.55 -28.89 -25.71
N CYS A 380 3.56 -28.87 -24.81
CA CYS A 380 2.16 -29.18 -25.15
C CYS A 380 1.22 -27.98 -25.33
N ALA A 381 1.66 -26.74 -25.10
CA ALA A 381 0.81 -25.56 -25.20
C ALA A 381 0.81 -24.94 -26.62
N CYS A 382 0.42 -25.73 -27.63
CA CYS A 382 0.07 -25.21 -28.96
C CYS A 382 -0.91 -26.16 -29.66
N SER A 383 -2.07 -26.43 -29.06
CA SER A 383 -3.21 -27.04 -29.77
C SER A 383 -4.50 -26.98 -28.94
N SER A 384 -5.08 -25.79 -28.78
CA SER A 384 -6.55 -25.66 -28.61
C SER A 384 -7.01 -24.21 -28.82
N ALA A 385 -6.70 -23.68 -30.00
CA ALA A 385 -7.57 -22.68 -30.61
C ALA A 385 -8.31 -23.38 -31.75
N LYS A 386 -9.53 -23.85 -31.49
CA LYS A 386 -10.51 -24.18 -32.52
C LYS A 386 -11.92 -23.87 -32.02
N ALA A 387 -12.64 -23.17 -32.89
CA ALA A 387 -14.04 -22.70 -32.88
C ALA A 387 -14.34 -21.49 -31.97
#